data_AF-A0A7W0L3Q8-F1
#
_entry.id   AF-A0A7W0L3Q8-F1
#
_cell.length_a   1.000
_cell.length_b   1.000
_cell.length_c   1.000
_cell.angle_alpha   90.00
_cell.angle_beta   90.00
_cell.angle_gamma   90.00
#
_symmetry.space_group_name_H-M   'P 1'
#
loop_
_entity.id
_entity.type
_entity.pdbx_description
1 polymer ?
#
loop_
_entity_poly.entity_id
_entity_poly.type
_entity_poly.pdbx_seq_one_letter_code
_entity_poly.pdbx_strand_id
1 'polypeptide(L)'
;MSQVQATIAHHRFELEASEVSRIAARTLPEPLADHYVVVNGRRYPPKQVISLVTGLDRADFTTHQARRVLSRLGFTVGRRSAHAQPAGPGPRREGPHRGLEADLLRPFVAKWVAQRGLEVLVAADGPQEVLAWLERHDQHADAMFLVPRDQGEAEGVAPE
;
A
#
# COMPACT_ATOMS: atom_id res chain seq x y z
N MET A 1 -19.86 -8.28 8.98
CA MET A 1 -19.51 -6.90 9.36
C MET A 1 -18.73 -6.98 10.66
N SER A 2 -17.47 -6.55 10.68
CA SER A 2 -16.61 -6.64 11.87
C SER A 2 -16.59 -5.30 12.57
N GLN A 3 -17.06 -5.27 13.82
CA GLN A 3 -17.11 -4.08 14.66
C GLN A 3 -16.31 -4.30 15.94
N VAL A 4 -15.60 -3.27 16.39
CA VAL A 4 -14.76 -3.33 17.59
C VAL A 4 -14.93 -2.07 18.41
N GLN A 5 -15.15 -2.23 19.72
CA GLN A 5 -14.94 -1.17 20.68
C GLN A 5 -13.47 -1.13 21.11
N ALA A 6 -12.88 0.06 21.06
CA ALA A 6 -11.48 0.29 21.40
C ALA A 6 -11.31 1.61 22.16
N THR A 7 -10.38 1.61 23.11
CA THR A 7 -9.89 2.85 23.73
C THR A 7 -8.55 3.22 23.10
N ILE A 8 -8.47 4.40 22.49
CA ILE A 8 -7.28 4.94 21.83
C ILE A 8 -7.04 6.33 22.41
N ALA A 9 -5.82 6.61 22.85
CA ALA A 9 -5.49 7.88 23.51
C ALA A 9 -6.49 8.28 24.62
N HIS A 10 -6.91 7.32 25.46
CA HIS A 10 -7.94 7.53 26.51
C HIS A 10 -9.36 7.84 26.03
N HIS A 11 -9.60 7.94 24.73
CA HIS A 11 -10.94 8.12 24.14
C HIS A 11 -11.52 6.78 23.68
N ARG A 12 -12.82 6.57 23.91
CA ARG A 12 -13.55 5.36 23.50
C ARG A 12 -14.14 5.56 22.10
N PHE A 13 -13.89 4.61 21.22
CA PHE A 13 -14.45 4.57 19.86
C PHE A 13 -15.15 3.25 19.60
N GLU A 14 -16.19 3.32 18.79
CA GLU A 14 -16.83 2.19 18.13
C GLU A 14 -16.43 2.25 16.66
N LEU A 15 -15.66 1.26 16.21
CA LEU A 15 -15.08 1.24 14.87
C LEU A 15 -15.67 0.07 14.07
N GLU A 16 -15.94 0.31 12.81
CA GLU A 16 -16.51 -0.67 11.90
C GLU A 16 -15.63 -0.83 10.65
N ALA A 17 -15.40 -2.06 10.23
CA ALA A 17 -14.42 -2.36 9.19
C ALA A 17 -14.80 -1.76 7.81
N SER A 18 -16.10 -1.69 7.48
CA SER A 18 -16.56 -1.07 6.23
C SER A 18 -16.35 0.45 6.23
N GLU A 19 -16.58 1.12 7.35
CA GLU A 19 -16.27 2.52 7.53
C GLU A 19 -14.78 2.81 7.38
N VAL A 20 -13.92 2.05 8.07
CA VAL A 20 -12.46 2.16 7.95
C VAL A 20 -12.03 2.01 6.49
N SER A 21 -12.58 1.01 5.78
CA SER A 21 -12.28 0.75 4.37
C SER A 21 -12.71 1.90 3.47
N ARG A 22 -13.89 2.46 3.70
CA ARG A 22 -14.45 3.58 2.93
C ARG A 22 -13.65 4.86 3.13
N ILE A 23 -13.27 5.17 4.36
CA ILE A 23 -12.49 6.37 4.69
C ILE A 23 -11.08 6.26 4.11
N ALA A 24 -10.39 5.13 4.35
CA ALA A 24 -9.03 4.93 3.85
C ALA A 24 -8.95 4.98 2.32
N ALA A 25 -9.96 4.48 1.60
CA ALA A 25 -9.98 4.49 0.14
C ALA A 25 -9.92 5.90 -0.49
N ARG A 26 -10.34 6.94 0.25
CA ARG A 26 -10.37 8.33 -0.21
C ARG A 26 -9.02 9.04 -0.10
N THR A 27 -8.01 8.38 0.47
CA THR A 27 -6.70 8.97 0.70
C THR A 27 -5.61 8.01 0.26
N LEU A 28 -4.57 8.52 -0.38
CA LEU A 28 -3.41 7.72 -0.74
C LEU A 28 -2.64 7.32 0.53
N PRO A 29 -2.08 6.10 0.59
CA PRO A 29 -1.17 5.73 1.65
C PRO A 29 0.01 6.71 1.71
N GLU A 30 0.40 7.10 2.91
CA GLU A 30 1.67 7.78 3.14
C GLU A 30 2.85 6.81 3.05
N PRO A 31 4.08 7.31 2.89
CA PRO A 31 5.28 6.48 2.84
C PRO A 31 5.33 5.49 4.01
N LEU A 32 5.53 4.22 3.69
CA LEU A 32 5.56 3.15 4.68
C LEU A 32 6.87 3.15 5.45
N ALA A 33 6.80 3.26 6.77
CA ALA A 33 7.85 2.80 7.68
C ALA A 33 7.76 1.27 7.87
N ASP A 34 8.24 0.71 8.98
CA ASP A 34 8.35 -0.73 9.18
C ASP A 34 7.02 -1.50 9.22
N HIS A 35 5.90 -0.83 9.49
CA HIS A 35 4.63 -1.47 9.78
C HIS A 35 3.54 -1.00 8.83
N TYR A 36 2.71 -1.95 8.39
CA TYR A 36 1.57 -1.64 7.52
C TYR A 36 0.31 -2.41 7.91
N VAL A 37 -0.82 -1.90 7.42
CA VAL A 37 -2.12 -2.58 7.35
C VAL A 37 -2.56 -2.63 5.89
N VAL A 38 -3.18 -3.71 5.45
CA VAL A 38 -3.75 -3.83 4.11
C VAL A 38 -5.22 -3.44 4.15
N VAL A 39 -5.59 -2.41 3.39
CA VAL A 39 -6.97 -1.93 3.24
C VAL A 39 -7.25 -1.77 1.76
N ASN A 40 -8.27 -2.47 1.25
CA ASN A 40 -8.62 -2.50 -0.18
C ASN A 40 -7.40 -2.78 -1.10
N GLY A 41 -6.56 -3.75 -0.71
CA GLY A 41 -5.36 -4.12 -1.47
C GLY A 41 -4.17 -3.17 -1.36
N ARG A 42 -4.34 -1.98 -0.76
CA ARG A 42 -3.28 -0.99 -0.54
C ARG A 42 -2.67 -1.15 0.86
N ARG A 43 -1.36 -0.94 0.99
CA ARG A 43 -0.66 -0.95 2.28
C ARG A 43 -0.63 0.47 2.84
N TYR A 44 -1.19 0.66 4.03
CA TYR A 44 -1.20 1.94 4.75
C TYR A 44 -0.38 1.88 6.04
N PRO A 45 0.26 2.99 6.46
CA PRO A 45 0.70 3.14 7.84
C PRO A 45 -0.47 2.97 8.81
N PRO A 46 -0.38 2.11 9.84
CA PRO A 46 -1.50 1.87 10.75
C PRO A 46 -1.98 3.14 11.45
N LYS A 47 -1.06 4.07 11.74
CA LYS A 47 -1.39 5.34 12.39
C LYS A 47 -2.14 6.29 11.47
N GLN A 48 -1.86 6.27 10.17
CA GLN A 48 -2.63 7.06 9.20
C GLN A 48 -4.10 6.61 9.21
N VAL A 49 -4.35 5.30 9.14
CA VAL A 49 -5.72 4.77 9.10
C VAL A 49 -6.51 5.14 10.36
N ILE A 50 -5.92 4.95 11.54
CA ILE A 50 -6.59 5.33 12.79
C ILE A 50 -6.86 6.84 12.84
N SER A 51 -5.86 7.67 12.55
CA SER A 51 -6.01 9.13 12.56
C SER A 51 -7.10 9.61 11.61
N LEU A 52 -7.20 9.02 10.40
CA LEU A 52 -8.26 9.36 9.44
C LEU A 52 -9.67 9.01 9.93
N VAL A 53 -9.82 7.92 10.68
CA VAL A 53 -11.14 7.43 11.12
C VAL A 53 -11.56 8.04 12.45
N THR A 54 -10.63 8.30 13.36
CA THR A 54 -10.92 8.84 14.70
C THR A 54 -10.72 10.34 14.84
N GLY A 55 -10.01 10.97 13.90
CA GLY A 55 -9.60 12.37 13.97
C GLY A 55 -8.51 12.65 15.01
N LEU A 56 -7.98 11.62 15.69
CA LEU A 56 -6.92 11.79 16.68
C LEU A 56 -5.59 12.19 16.03
N ASP A 57 -4.80 12.99 16.77
CA ASP A 57 -3.42 13.26 16.39
C ASP A 57 -2.60 11.97 16.49
N ARG A 58 -1.71 11.77 15.54
CA ARG A 58 -0.83 10.60 15.52
C ARG A 58 0.07 10.58 16.75
N ALA A 59 0.46 11.72 17.31
CA ALA A 59 1.28 11.79 18.51
C ALA A 59 0.61 11.15 19.73
N ASP A 60 -0.73 11.12 19.77
CA ASP A 60 -1.49 10.66 20.94
C ASP A 60 -1.52 9.14 21.11
N PHE A 61 -1.06 8.39 20.11
CA PHE A 61 -1.11 6.93 20.13
C PHE A 61 0.06 6.25 19.41
N THR A 62 0.27 4.98 19.75
CA THR A 62 1.39 4.20 19.23
C THR A 62 1.02 3.40 17.98
N THR A 63 2.02 3.08 17.15
CA THR A 63 1.84 2.18 16.00
C THR A 63 1.30 0.82 16.41
N HIS A 64 1.75 0.29 17.55
CA HIS A 64 1.26 -0.99 18.09
C HIS A 64 -0.21 -0.94 18.48
N GLN A 65 -0.66 0.16 19.11
CA GLN A 65 -2.07 0.35 19.44
C GLN A 65 -2.93 0.38 18.18
N ALA A 66 -2.52 1.15 17.18
CA ALA A 66 -3.21 1.22 15.90
C ALA A 66 -3.30 -0.15 15.20
N ARG A 67 -2.18 -0.88 15.11
CA ARG A 67 -2.14 -2.24 14.54
C ARG A 67 -3.07 -3.21 15.26
N ARG A 68 -3.09 -3.18 16.61
CA ARG A 68 -3.93 -4.06 17.41
C ARG A 68 -5.41 -3.81 17.15
N VAL A 69 -5.83 -2.56 17.06
CA VAL A 69 -7.22 -2.19 16.76
C VAL A 69 -7.61 -2.67 15.36
N LEU A 70 -6.78 -2.38 14.35
CA LEU A 70 -7.05 -2.77 12.97
C LEU A 70 -7.05 -4.28 12.77
N SER A 71 -6.14 -5.00 13.43
CA SER A 71 -6.15 -6.47 13.41
C SER A 71 -7.41 -7.05 14.05
N ARG A 72 -7.90 -6.47 15.16
CA ARG A 72 -9.17 -6.90 15.79
C ARG A 72 -10.39 -6.65 14.89
N LEU A 73 -10.33 -5.64 14.03
CA LEU A 73 -11.34 -5.37 13.00
C LEU A 73 -11.27 -6.35 11.81
N GLY A 74 -10.25 -7.22 11.77
CA GLY A 74 -10.07 -8.22 10.73
C GLY A 74 -9.17 -7.79 9.57
N PHE A 75 -8.48 -6.64 9.68
CA PHE A 75 -7.53 -6.23 8.66
C PHE A 75 -6.21 -6.99 8.77
N THR A 76 -5.60 -7.31 7.62
CA THR A 76 -4.26 -7.88 7.57
C THR A 76 -3.23 -6.84 7.98
N VAL A 77 -2.48 -7.12 9.05
CA VAL A 77 -1.36 -6.29 9.50
C VAL A 77 -0.03 -6.98 9.22
N GLY A 78 0.98 -6.23 8.81
CA GLY A 78 2.28 -6.77 8.43
C GLY A 78 3.44 -5.87 8.85
N ARG A 79 4.64 -6.34 8.52
CA ARG A 79 5.89 -5.57 8.61
C ARG A 79 6.57 -5.58 7.26
N ARG A 80 7.25 -4.48 6.89
CA ARG A 80 8.17 -4.47 5.75
C ARG A 80 9.31 -5.44 6.09
N SER A 81 9.45 -6.49 5.28
CA SER A 81 10.65 -7.31 5.32
C SER A 81 11.76 -6.50 4.67
N ALA A 82 12.85 -6.20 5.39
CA ALA A 82 14.01 -5.49 4.85
C ALA A 82 14.79 -6.28 3.78
N HIS A 83 14.24 -7.40 3.29
CA HIS A 83 14.92 -8.32 2.41
C HIS A 83 13.95 -8.91 1.37
N ALA A 84 13.96 -8.29 0.19
CA ALA A 84 13.79 -8.98 -1.07
C ALA A 84 14.86 -8.45 -2.04
N GLN A 85 16.12 -8.53 -1.64
CA GLN A 85 17.21 -8.58 -2.61
C GLN A 85 17.22 -10.01 -3.14
N PRO A 86 17.03 -10.26 -4.45
CA PRO A 86 17.40 -11.54 -5.02
C PRO A 86 18.91 -11.67 -4.89
N ALA A 87 19.36 -12.69 -4.16
CA ALA A 87 20.76 -13.05 -4.14
C ALA A 87 21.16 -13.60 -5.52
N GLY A 88 22.08 -12.89 -6.19
CA GLY A 88 22.95 -13.44 -7.23
C GLY A 88 22.59 -13.16 -8.70
N PRO A 89 23.60 -12.93 -9.58
CA PRO A 89 23.38 -12.70 -11.00
C PRO A 89 23.18 -14.03 -11.73
N GLY A 90 21.92 -14.41 -11.97
CA GLY A 90 21.56 -15.39 -13.00
C GLY A 90 21.67 -14.78 -14.40
N PRO A 91 21.75 -15.59 -15.48
CA PRO A 91 21.93 -15.07 -16.83
C PRO A 91 20.80 -14.10 -17.16
N ARG A 92 21.17 -12.98 -17.80
CA ARG A 92 20.28 -11.92 -18.26
C ARG A 92 19.25 -12.53 -19.23
N ARG A 93 18.08 -12.88 -18.70
CA ARG A 93 16.87 -13.24 -19.44
C ARG A 93 15.86 -12.13 -19.20
N GLU A 94 15.17 -11.71 -20.26
CA GLU A 94 14.26 -10.57 -20.31
C GLU A 94 13.26 -10.56 -19.14
N GLY A 95 13.27 -9.46 -18.38
CA GLY A 95 12.37 -9.15 -17.26
C GLY A 95 12.81 -9.70 -15.89
N PRO A 96 13.29 -8.87 -14.94
CA PRO A 96 13.57 -9.33 -13.60
C PRO A 96 12.24 -9.54 -12.85
N HIS A 97 12.05 -10.70 -12.20
CA HIS A 97 10.93 -11.01 -11.29
C HIS A 97 9.56 -11.44 -11.87
N ARG A 98 9.49 -12.05 -13.07
CA ARG A 98 8.21 -12.55 -13.63
C ARG A 98 7.58 -13.62 -12.72
N GLY A 99 6.60 -13.19 -11.91
CA GLY A 99 5.86 -13.98 -10.92
C GLY A 99 5.55 -13.17 -9.66
N LEU A 100 6.58 -12.90 -8.84
CA LEU A 100 6.43 -12.20 -7.56
C LEU A 100 6.00 -10.75 -7.73
N GLU A 101 6.54 -10.05 -8.74
CA GLU A 101 6.15 -8.66 -9.03
C GLU A 101 4.72 -8.60 -9.57
N ALA A 102 4.36 -9.51 -10.48
CA ALA A 102 3.00 -9.64 -10.98
C ALA A 102 2.00 -9.85 -9.84
N ASP A 103 2.27 -10.76 -8.89
CA ASP A 103 1.41 -11.00 -7.74
C ASP A 103 1.25 -9.79 -6.81
N LEU A 104 2.32 -9.01 -6.62
CA LEU A 104 2.29 -7.77 -5.84
C LEU A 104 1.45 -6.67 -6.51
N LEU A 105 1.36 -6.68 -7.85
CA LEU A 105 0.64 -5.69 -8.64
C LEU A 105 -0.83 -6.06 -8.88
N ARG A 106 -1.24 -7.31 -8.68
CA ARG A 106 -2.63 -7.77 -8.84
C ARG A 106 -3.67 -6.88 -8.13
N PRO A 107 -3.44 -6.34 -6.91
CA PRO A 107 -4.39 -5.46 -6.27
C PRO A 107 -4.55 -4.08 -6.93
N PHE A 108 -3.65 -3.70 -7.85
CA PHE A 108 -3.57 -2.36 -8.44
C PHE A 108 -3.90 -2.34 -9.94
N VAL A 109 -4.60 -3.35 -10.45
CA VAL A 109 -5.06 -3.38 -11.85
C VAL A 109 -5.76 -2.07 -12.24
N ALA A 110 -5.39 -1.53 -13.40
CA ALA A 110 -5.85 -0.24 -13.94
C ALA A 110 -5.52 0.98 -13.07
N LYS A 111 -4.53 0.89 -12.16
CA LYS A 111 -3.99 2.02 -11.40
C LYS A 111 -2.60 2.38 -11.89
N TRP A 112 -2.25 3.64 -11.78
CA TRP A 112 -0.88 4.12 -11.90
C TRP A 112 -0.11 3.76 -10.63
N VAL A 113 0.99 3.05 -10.79
CA VAL A 113 1.86 2.60 -9.69
C VAL A 113 3.22 3.26 -9.85
N ALA A 114 3.72 3.85 -8.77
CA ALA A 114 5.13 4.18 -8.62
C ALA A 114 5.80 3.13 -7.73
N GLN A 115 6.94 2.61 -8.19
CA GLN A 115 7.70 1.59 -7.48
C GLN A 115 9.18 1.93 -7.36
N ARG A 116 9.82 1.33 -6.35
CA ARG A 116 11.27 1.33 -6.15
C ARG A 116 11.71 -0.11 -5.83
N GLY A 117 12.48 -0.72 -6.71
CA GLY A 117 12.68 -2.18 -6.73
C GLY A 117 11.34 -2.94 -6.73
N LEU A 118 11.16 -3.87 -5.79
CA LEU A 118 9.91 -4.63 -5.59
C LEU A 118 8.89 -3.92 -4.68
N GLU A 119 9.19 -2.71 -4.22
CA GLU A 119 8.31 -1.96 -3.33
C GLU A 119 7.40 -1.02 -4.13
N VAL A 120 6.08 -1.25 -4.03
CA VAL A 120 5.07 -0.28 -4.46
C VAL A 120 5.02 0.87 -3.45
N LEU A 121 5.44 2.06 -3.89
CA LEU A 121 5.44 3.28 -3.07
C LEU A 121 4.03 3.87 -2.97
N VAL A 122 3.34 4.00 -4.10
CA VAL A 122 1.97 4.53 -4.17
C VAL A 122 1.26 3.98 -5.41
N ALA A 123 -0.07 3.83 -5.30
CA ALA A 123 -0.96 3.46 -6.40
C ALA A 123 -2.16 4.41 -6.46
N ALA A 124 -2.37 5.10 -7.59
CA ALA A 124 -3.42 6.10 -7.77
C ALA A 124 -4.20 5.90 -9.09
N ASP A 125 -5.30 6.62 -9.27
CA ASP A 125 -6.16 6.52 -10.45
C ASP A 125 -5.57 7.22 -11.68
N GLY A 126 -4.74 8.24 -11.48
CA GLY A 126 -4.04 8.95 -12.54
C GLY A 126 -2.55 9.18 -12.27
N PRO A 127 -1.74 9.44 -13.31
CA PRO A 127 -0.31 9.66 -13.16
C PRO A 127 0.00 10.95 -12.40
N GLN A 128 -0.83 11.98 -12.55
CA GLN A 128 -0.64 13.26 -11.85
C GLN A 128 -0.77 13.12 -10.33
N GLU A 129 -1.67 12.26 -9.85
CA GLU A 129 -1.80 11.97 -8.42
C GLU A 129 -0.55 11.27 -7.88
N VAL A 130 0.02 10.35 -8.65
CA VAL A 130 1.28 9.68 -8.31
C VAL A 130 2.43 10.69 -8.23
N LEU A 131 2.58 11.55 -9.24
CA LEU A 131 3.63 12.57 -9.26
C LEU A 131 3.48 13.57 -8.10
N ALA A 132 2.28 14.08 -7.86
CA ALA A 132 2.01 14.99 -6.76
C ALA A 132 2.25 14.32 -5.39
N TRP A 133 2.02 13.01 -5.29
CA TRP A 133 2.34 12.24 -4.09
C TRP A 133 3.87 12.11 -3.90
N LEU A 134 4.61 11.77 -4.96
CA LEU A 134 6.07 11.64 -4.91
C LEU A 134 6.72 12.95 -4.48
N GLU A 135 6.30 14.07 -5.07
CA GLU A 135 6.80 15.40 -4.72
C GLU A 135 6.47 15.78 -3.26
N ARG A 136 5.21 15.63 -2.84
CA ARG A 136 4.76 15.97 -1.48
C ARG A 136 5.53 15.21 -0.39
N HIS A 137 5.92 13.98 -0.69
CA HIS A 137 6.56 13.08 0.26
C HIS A 137 8.07 12.93 0.05
N ASP A 138 8.67 13.74 -0.83
CA ASP A 138 10.09 13.69 -1.18
C ASP A 138 10.56 12.26 -1.48
N GLN A 139 9.77 11.54 -2.29
CA GLN A 139 10.04 10.16 -2.67
C GLN A 139 10.56 10.06 -4.10
N HIS A 140 11.53 9.17 -4.32
CA HIS A 140 12.03 8.81 -5.64
C HIS A 140 11.55 7.41 -6.01
N ALA A 141 11.01 7.28 -7.23
CA ALA A 141 10.59 6.02 -7.82
C ALA A 141 11.53 5.64 -8.98
N ASP A 142 11.89 4.37 -9.08
CA ASP A 142 12.70 3.85 -10.20
C ASP A 142 11.84 3.73 -11.47
N ALA A 143 10.53 3.47 -11.28
CA ALA A 143 9.57 3.34 -12.37
C ALA A 143 8.17 3.82 -11.95
N MET A 144 7.43 4.36 -12.92
CA MET A 144 6.01 4.68 -12.80
C MET A 144 5.27 4.20 -14.05
N PHE A 145 4.26 3.35 -13.88
CA PHE A 145 3.52 2.76 -15.00
C PHE A 145 2.06 2.48 -14.64
N LEU A 146 1.22 2.32 -15.66
CA LEU A 146 -0.15 1.85 -15.52
C LEU A 146 -0.14 0.32 -15.45
N VAL A 147 -0.74 -0.27 -14.41
CA VAL A 147 -0.89 -1.73 -14.32
C VAL A 147 -1.96 -2.17 -15.32
N PRO A 148 -1.62 -3.00 -16.33
CA PRO A 148 -2.56 -3.46 -17.35
C PRO A 148 -3.72 -4.25 -16.75
N ARG A 149 -4.87 -4.25 -17.44
CA ARG A 149 -6.01 -5.10 -17.08
C ARG A 149 -5.82 -6.55 -17.52
N ASP A 150 -5.03 -6.77 -18.56
CA ASP A 150 -4.77 -8.06 -19.15
C ASP A 150 -3.27 -8.30 -19.30
N GLN A 151 -2.79 -9.54 -19.14
CA GLN A 151 -1.36 -9.87 -19.28
C GLN A 151 -0.88 -9.82 -20.74
N GLY A 152 -1.80 -9.80 -21.71
CA GLY A 152 -1.51 -9.86 -23.16
C GLY A 152 -1.03 -8.56 -23.82
N GLU A 153 -1.06 -7.41 -23.14
CA GLU A 153 -0.66 -6.12 -23.74
C GLU A 153 0.86 -5.82 -23.60
N ALA A 154 1.61 -6.69 -22.93
CA ALA A 154 3.05 -6.56 -22.72
C ALA A 154 3.91 -7.35 -23.73
N GLU A 155 3.29 -7.99 -24.73
CA GLU A 155 4.02 -8.54 -25.88
C GLU A 155 4.14 -7.45 -26.95
N GLY A 156 5.31 -6.81 -26.98
CA GLY A 156 5.71 -5.98 -28.10
C GLY A 156 5.62 -6.81 -29.38
N VAL A 157 4.82 -6.33 -30.34
CA VAL A 157 4.80 -6.85 -31.70
C VAL A 157 6.19 -6.60 -32.29
N ALA A 158 6.99 -7.65 -32.44
CA ALA A 158 8.17 -7.62 -33.28
C ALA A 158 7.70 -7.67 -34.75
N PRO A 159 8.10 -6.72 -35.62
CA PRO A 159 7.88 -6.85 -37.05
C PRO A 159 8.82 -7.93 -37.62
N GLU A 160 8.31 -8.71 -38.59
CA GLU A 160 9.03 -9.74 -39.33
C GLU A 160 10.18 -9.19 -40.20
#